data_AF-A0A6L8GCV5-F1
#
_entry.id   AF-A0A6L8GCV5-F1
#
_cell.length_a   1.000
_cell.length_b   1.000
_cell.length_c   1.000
_cell.angle_alpha   90.00
_cell.angle_beta   90.00
_cell.angle_gamma   90.00
#
_symmetry.space_group_name_H-M   'P 1'
#
loop_
_entity.id
_entity.type
_entity.pdbx_description
1 polymer ?
#
loop_
_entity_poly.entity_id
_entity_poly.type
_entity_poly.pdbx_seq_one_letter_code
_entity_poly.pdbx_strand_id
1 'polypeptide(L)' 'MELVTTAQVLEAYSRGVIPPEEAIRRLGVTGFGDLMLVMADCEVPLPRGAGEEAETERELREALPLLRANLVPAPEAAGK' A
#
# COMPACT_ATOMS: atom_id res chain seq x y z
N MET A 1 -16.46 27.88 -3.18
CA MET A 1 -15.22 27.32 -2.64
C MET A 1 -15.58 25.93 -2.16
N GLU A 2 -15.16 24.88 -2.87
CA GLU A 2 -15.46 23.51 -2.45
C GLU A 2 -14.67 23.21 -1.17
N LEU A 3 -15.37 22.79 -0.12
CA LEU A 3 -14.72 22.29 1.09
C LEU A 3 -14.20 20.89 0.78
N VAL A 4 -12.89 20.77 0.63
CA VAL A 4 -12.20 19.49 0.47
C VAL A 4 -11.68 19.05 1.84
N THR A 5 -12.15 17.90 2.30
CA THR A 5 -11.72 17.28 3.56
C THR A 5 -10.48 16.42 3.37
N THR A 6 -9.73 16.17 4.44
CA THR A 6 -8.60 15.24 4.47
C THR A 6 -8.98 13.88 3.88
N ALA A 7 -10.15 13.34 4.28
CA ALA A 7 -10.64 12.06 3.79
C ALA A 7 -10.84 12.05 2.27
N GLN A 8 -11.39 13.12 1.70
CA GLN A 8 -11.57 13.23 0.24
C GLN A 8 -10.24 13.30 -0.51
N VAL A 9 -9.21 13.95 0.05
CA VAL A 9 -7.88 13.99 -0.57
C VAL A 9 -7.22 12.61 -0.54
N LEU A 10 -7.25 11.94 0.62
CA LEU A 10 -6.68 10.60 0.78
C LEU A 10 -7.39 9.58 -0.11
N GLU A 11 -8.71 9.63 -0.19
CA GLU A 11 -9.50 8.75 -1.06
C GLU A 11 -9.19 9.01 -2.54
N ALA A 12 -9.14 10.28 -2.96
CA ALA A 12 -8.76 10.64 -4.33
C ALA A 12 -7.34 10.16 -4.69
N TYR A 13 -6.39 10.29 -3.76
CA TYR A 13 -5.03 9.79 -3.94
C TYR A 13 -5.01 8.26 -4.01
N SER A 14 -5.68 7.55 -3.09
CA SER A 14 -5.77 6.07 -3.08
C SER A 14 -6.35 5.49 -4.37
N ARG A 15 -7.23 6.23 -5.04
CA ARG A 15 -7.85 5.84 -6.30
C ARG A 15 -7.02 6.24 -7.52
N GLY A 16 -5.87 6.88 -7.32
CA GLY A 16 -5.03 7.41 -8.40
C GLY A 16 -5.68 8.58 -9.16
N VAL A 17 -6.70 9.23 -8.61
CA VAL A 17 -7.39 10.38 -9.23
C VAL A 17 -6.51 11.62 -9.22
N ILE A 18 -5.69 11.77 -8.17
CA ILE A 18 -4.71 12.85 -8.05
C ILE A 18 -3.30 12.27 -7.86
N PRO A 19 -2.27 12.95 -8.40
CA PRO A 19 -0.88 12.53 -8.19
C PRO A 19 -0.41 12.85 -6.76
N PRO A 20 0.67 12.22 -6.28
CA PRO A 20 1.18 12.41 -4.91
C PRO A 20 1.55 13.86 -4.60
N GLU A 21 2.08 14.63 -5.56
CA GLU A 21 2.45 16.04 -5.36
C GLU A 21 1.23 16.91 -5.02
N GLU A 22 0.09 16.62 -5.66
CA GLU A 22 -1.17 17.32 -5.41
C GLU A 22 -1.75 16.93 -4.05
N ALA A 23 -1.66 15.66 -3.66
CA ALA A 23 -2.08 15.19 -2.35
C ALA A 23 -1.24 15.84 -1.23
N ILE A 24 0.10 15.86 -1.39
CA ILE A 24 1.05 16.51 -0.47
C ILE A 24 0.67 17.98 -0.25
N ARG A 25 0.45 18.70 -1.35
CA ARG A 25 0.08 20.12 -1.31
C ARG A 25 -1.26 20.38 -0.63
N ARG A 26 -2.29 19.53 -0.89
CA ARG A 26 -3.62 19.69 -0.30
C ARG A 26 -3.68 19.32 1.18
N LEU A 27 -2.89 18.34 1.61
CA LEU A 27 -2.80 17.91 3.00
C LEU A 27 -1.86 18.77 3.84
N GLY A 28 -0.97 19.54 3.20
CA GLY A 28 0.02 20.37 3.89
C GLY A 28 1.14 19.56 4.55
N VAL A 29 1.47 18.39 4.01
CA VAL A 29 2.57 17.54 4.48
C VAL A 29 3.88 17.84 3.73
N THR A 30 5.02 17.43 4.27
CA THR A 30 6.33 17.86 3.73
C THR A 30 6.73 17.08 2.48
N GLY A 31 6.33 15.81 2.38
CA GLY A 31 6.77 14.96 1.30
C GLY A 31 6.08 13.60 1.26
N PHE A 32 6.60 12.72 0.41
CA PHE A 32 6.01 11.41 0.17
C PHE A 32 5.98 10.52 1.42
N GLY A 33 7.04 10.55 2.24
CA GLY A 33 7.09 9.78 3.49
C GLY A 33 5.95 10.15 4.45
N ASP A 34 5.72 11.45 4.65
CA ASP A 34 4.63 11.96 5.49
C ASP A 34 3.25 11.58 4.89
N LEU A 35 3.11 11.62 3.56
CA LEU A 35 1.90 11.14 2.89
C LEU A 35 1.64 9.66 3.18
N MET A 36 2.68 8.80 3.15
CA MET A 36 2.53 7.38 3.47
C MET A 36 2.14 7.15 4.94
N LEU A 37 2.70 7.93 5.87
CA LEU A 37 2.33 7.86 7.28
C LEU A 37 0.87 8.24 7.49
N VAL A 38 0.39 9.33 6.88
CA VAL A 38 -1.02 9.74 6.99
C VAL A 38 -1.96 8.69 6.39
N MET A 39 -1.60 8.09 5.25
CA MET A 39 -2.37 7.00 4.64
C MET A 39 -2.47 5.79 5.59
N ALA A 40 -1.36 5.41 6.23
CA ALA A 40 -1.33 4.31 7.18
C ALA A 40 -2.14 4.61 8.45
N ASP A 41 -1.97 5.79 9.05
CA ASP A 41 -2.70 6.23 10.25
C ASP A 41 -4.21 6.32 10.02
N CYS A 42 -4.63 6.61 8.79
CA CYS A 42 -6.03 6.68 8.39
C CYS A 42 -6.59 5.36 7.83
N GLU A 43 -5.79 4.27 7.84
CA GLU A 43 -6.12 2.97 7.26
C GLU A 43 -6.58 3.05 5.78
N VAL A 44 -6.08 4.03 5.03
CA VAL A 44 -6.40 4.21 3.61
C VAL A 44 -5.40 3.42 2.77
N PRO A 45 -5.86 2.55 1.85
CA PRO A 45 -4.97 1.77 1.00
C PRO A 45 -4.14 2.67 0.09
N LEU A 46 -2.87 2.31 -0.13
CA LEU A 46 -2.02 2.99 -1.10
C LEU A 46 -2.57 2.83 -2.52
N PRO A 47 -2.42 3.83 -3.39
CA PRO A 47 -2.78 3.68 -4.78
C PRO A 47 -2.04 2.51 -5.40
N ARG A 48 -2.81 1.55 -5.90
CA ARG A 48 -2.32 0.50 -6.76
C ARG A 48 -2.42 0.99 -8.20
N GLY A 49 -1.33 0.92 -8.94
CA GLY A 49 -1.33 1.15 -10.38
C GLY A 49 -2.33 0.23 -11.08
N ALA A 50 -2.97 0.72 -12.13
CA ALA A 50 -3.83 -0.11 -12.96
C ALA A 50 -3.01 -1.28 -13.55
N GLY A 51 -3.31 -2.50 -13.12
CA GLY A 51 -2.57 -3.70 -13.52
C GLY A 51 -1.53 -4.20 -12.51
N GLU A 52 -1.16 -3.42 -11.49
CA GLU A 52 -0.24 -3.86 -10.42
C GLU A 52 -0.81 -5.04 -9.63
N GLU A 53 -2.12 -5.11 -9.48
CA GLU A 53 -2.76 -6.23 -8.77
C GLU A 53 -2.65 -7.53 -9.56
N ALA A 54 -2.81 -7.47 -10.89
CA ALA A 54 -2.62 -8.62 -11.77
C ALA A 54 -1.14 -9.03 -11.88
N GLU A 55 -0.23 -8.07 -11.87
CA GLU A 55 1.22 -8.29 -11.87
C GLU A 55 1.69 -8.88 -10.54
N THR A 56 1.28 -8.31 -9.41
CA THR A 56 1.54 -8.82 -8.06
C THR A 56 1.00 -10.25 -7.92
N GLU A 57 -0.22 -10.51 -8.40
CA GLU A 57 -0.82 -11.84 -8.36
C GLU A 57 -0.08 -12.84 -9.28
N ARG A 58 0.43 -12.39 -10.44
CA ARG A 58 1.30 -13.20 -11.31
C ARG A 58 2.60 -13.56 -10.58
N GLU A 59 3.28 -12.56 -10.01
CA GLU A 59 4.54 -12.74 -9.28
C GLU A 59 4.36 -13.67 -8.08
N LEU A 60 3.27 -13.51 -7.31
CA LEU A 60 2.91 -14.42 -6.21
C LEU A 60 2.73 -15.85 -6.70
N ARG A 61 2.01 -16.05 -7.81
CA ARG A 61 1.78 -17.38 -8.38
C ARG A 61 3.07 -18.07 -8.80
N GLU A 62 4.03 -17.31 -9.32
CA GLU A 62 5.34 -17.80 -9.75
C GLU A 62 6.29 -18.05 -8.56
N ALA A 63 6.28 -17.17 -7.55
CA ALA A 63 7.19 -17.24 -6.42
C ALA A 63 6.75 -18.22 -5.32
N LEU A 64 5.45 -18.35 -5.05
CA LEU A 64 4.93 -19.18 -3.94
C LEU A 64 5.38 -20.64 -4.00
N PRO A 65 5.37 -21.33 -5.16
CA PRO A 65 5.88 -22.69 -5.26
C PRO A 65 7.36 -22.80 -4.88
N LEU A 66 8.18 -21.84 -5.30
CA LEU A 66 9.62 -21.80 -5.01
C LEU A 66 9.88 -21.54 -3.53
N LEU A 67 9.14 -20.61 -2.93
CA LEU A 67 9.22 -20.32 -1.50
C LEU A 67 8.82 -21.53 -0.66
N ARG A 68 7.70 -22.19 -1.02
CA ARG A 68 7.22 -23.40 -0.33
C ARG A 68 8.20 -24.56 -0.40
N ALA A 69 8.85 -24.76 -1.54
CA ALA A 69 9.86 -25.80 -1.71
C ALA A 69 11.10 -25.60 -0.84
N ASN A 70 11.37 -24.35 -0.42
CA ASN A 70 12.52 -23.98 0.40
C ASN A 70 12.15 -23.62 1.84
N LEU A 71 10.90 -23.86 2.27
CA LEU A 71 10.53 -23.71 3.67
C LEU A 71 11.32 -24.74 4.49
N VAL A 72 12.25 -24.26 5.30
CA VAL A 72 12.83 -25.07 6.36
C VAL A 72 11.70 -25.34 7.35
N PRO A 73 11.37 -26.61 7.66
CA PRO A 73 10.39 -26.90 8.70
C PRO A 73 10.83 -26.18 9.97
N ALA A 74 9.90 -25.44 10.58
CA ALA A 74 10.17 -24.82 11.87
C ALA A 74 10.69 -25.92 12.81
N PRO A 75 11.78 -25.70 13.56
CA PRO A 75 12.22 -26.68 14.55
C PRO A 75 11.00 -26.98 15.41
N GLU A 76 10.55 -28.24 15.40
CA GLU A 76 9.46 -28.69 16.25
C GLU A 76 9.77 -28.15 17.64
N ALA A 77 8.89 -27.29 18.16
CA ALA A 77 9.02 -26.80 19.53
C ALA A 77 9.11 -28.05 20.39
N ALA A 78 10.33 -28.38 20.82
CA ALA A 78 10.65 -29.64 21.46
C ALA A 78 9.69 -29.78 22.64
N GLY A 79 8.71 -30.65 22.45
CA GLY A 79 7.67 -30.87 23.42
C GLY A 79 8.26 -31.61 24.61
N LYS A 80 8.33 -30.89 25.73
CA LYS A 80 8.54 -31.35 27.11
C LYS A 80 9.95 -31.71 27.53
#